data_AF-A0A917HK40-F1
#
_entry.id   AF-A0A917HK40-F1
#
_cell.length_a   1.000
_cell.length_b   1.000
_cell.length_c   1.000
_cell.angle_alpha   90.00
_cell.angle_beta   90.00
_cell.angle_gamma   90.00
#
_symmetry.space_group_name_H-M   'P 1'
#
loop_
_entity.id
_entity.type
_entity.pdbx_description
1 polymer ?
#
loop_
_entity_poly.entity_id
_entity_poly.type
_entity_poly.pdbx_seq_one_letter_code
_entity_poly.pdbx_strand_id
1 'polypeptide(L)'
;MMFFGRLFLIGLFGSFLASSTVQAQSIFDKVKKAVKNQQEEKTSDDSKKSNSDLTGISTGEMSGALKEALNIGVKEGIQKLGAEDGFFKNELVKILLPEKLRKVDATLRGIGLGSLADRGLLLLNRAAEDAVQEGAPIFANAITSMTFDDAKNILLGDSVAATNYLKGKTSEQLFTAFKPKVEGSLGKVGADKIWEQIISQYNGITNQSLETDLNSYVTQETVSGVFKMVAEKESAIRDNSVFRTTSLLKKVFGAVD
;
A
#
# COMPACT_ATOMS: atom_id res chain seq x y z
N MET A 1 -26.84 -85.21 -0.93
CA MET A 1 -27.90 -85.14 -1.95
C MET A 1 -27.36 -84.22 -3.06
N MET A 2 -26.85 -84.80 -4.17
CA MET A 2 -27.45 -84.65 -5.53
C MET A 2 -27.29 -83.23 -6.11
N PHE A 3 -26.86 -82.92 -7.35
CA PHE A 3 -26.42 -83.54 -8.60
C PHE A 3 -25.69 -82.38 -9.35
N PHE A 4 -24.50 -82.57 -9.91
CA PHE A 4 -24.24 -82.69 -11.37
C PHE A 4 -25.01 -81.72 -12.30
N GLY A 5 -24.26 -80.99 -13.13
CA GLY A 5 -24.76 -80.26 -14.29
C GLY A 5 -23.63 -79.78 -15.20
N ARG A 6 -23.10 -80.67 -16.05
CA ARG A 6 -22.28 -80.32 -17.23
C ARG A 6 -23.22 -80.02 -18.40
N LEU A 7 -22.96 -79.00 -19.21
CA LEU A 7 -23.21 -79.08 -20.65
C LEU A 7 -22.28 -78.17 -21.45
N PHE A 8 -22.00 -78.63 -22.66
CA PHE A 8 -20.86 -78.40 -23.54
C PHE A 8 -21.37 -77.81 -24.86
N LEU A 9 -20.64 -76.89 -25.53
CA LEU A 9 -20.72 -76.56 -26.97
C LEU A 9 -19.62 -75.50 -27.25
N ILE A 10 -18.44 -75.81 -27.80
CA ILE A 10 -18.01 -76.15 -29.18
C ILE A 10 -18.36 -75.12 -30.26
N GLY A 11 -17.31 -74.53 -30.85
CA GLY A 11 -17.26 -73.91 -32.18
C GLY A 11 -16.57 -72.53 -32.17
N LEU A 12 -15.67 -72.13 -33.06
CA LEU A 12 -14.84 -72.77 -34.09
C LEU A 12 -13.88 -71.65 -34.59
N PHE A 13 -12.61 -71.99 -34.79
CA PHE A 13 -11.56 -71.36 -35.62
C PHE A 13 -11.74 -69.96 -36.26
N GLY A 14 -10.75 -69.09 -36.05
CA GLY A 14 -10.48 -67.90 -36.86
C GLY A 14 -9.16 -67.21 -36.50
N SER A 15 -8.12 -67.46 -37.28
CA SER A 15 -6.77 -66.88 -37.19
C SER A 15 -6.72 -65.44 -37.69
N PHE A 16 -6.06 -64.50 -36.99
CA PHE A 16 -5.04 -63.60 -37.56
C PHE A 16 -4.38 -62.68 -36.50
N LEU A 17 -3.10 -62.39 -36.74
CA LEU A 17 -2.14 -61.63 -35.94
C LEU A 17 -2.43 -60.11 -35.90
N ALA A 18 -2.16 -59.46 -34.76
CA ALA A 18 -1.47 -58.16 -34.70
C ALA A 18 -1.04 -57.81 -33.28
N SER A 19 0.26 -57.56 -33.12
CA SER A 19 0.94 -57.11 -31.92
C SER A 19 0.59 -55.65 -31.57
N SER A 20 0.41 -55.36 -30.29
CA SER A 20 0.98 -54.18 -29.61
C SER A 20 0.58 -54.22 -28.13
N THR A 21 1.44 -54.83 -27.30
CA THR A 21 1.38 -54.58 -25.87
C THR A 21 1.79 -53.13 -25.63
N VAL A 22 0.81 -52.29 -25.31
CA VAL A 22 1.00 -50.94 -24.79
C VAL A 22 1.81 -51.06 -23.50
N GLN A 23 3.07 -50.65 -23.57
CA GLN A 23 3.95 -50.57 -22.43
C GLN A 23 3.53 -49.36 -21.59
N ALA A 24 2.70 -49.62 -20.57
CA ALA A 24 2.42 -48.64 -19.52
C ALA A 24 3.69 -48.47 -18.66
N GLN A 25 4.65 -47.70 -19.16
CA GLN A 25 5.77 -47.21 -18.36
C GLN A 25 5.19 -46.19 -17.37
N SER A 26 5.32 -46.46 -16.07
CA SER A 26 4.70 -45.63 -15.04
C SER A 26 5.23 -44.19 -15.12
N ILE A 27 4.31 -43.23 -15.11
CA ILE A 27 4.63 -41.78 -15.05
C ILE A 27 5.46 -41.50 -13.78
N PHE A 28 5.29 -42.31 -12.74
CA PHE A 28 6.05 -42.25 -11.50
C PHE A 28 7.56 -42.48 -11.69
N ASP A 29 7.99 -43.31 -12.65
CA ASP A 29 9.43 -43.52 -12.90
C ASP A 29 10.08 -42.33 -13.60
N LYS A 30 9.34 -41.64 -14.49
CA LYS A 30 9.78 -40.37 -15.10
C LYS A 30 9.81 -39.23 -14.08
N VAL A 31 8.82 -39.18 -13.18
CA VAL A 31 8.78 -38.19 -12.09
C VAL A 31 9.91 -38.45 -11.09
N LYS A 32 10.19 -39.70 -10.70
CA LYS A 32 11.28 -40.03 -9.78
C LYS A 32 12.65 -39.74 -10.39
N LYS A 33 12.83 -39.92 -11.70
CA LYS A 33 14.07 -39.56 -12.41
C LYS A 33 14.23 -38.05 -12.62
N ALA A 34 13.13 -37.31 -12.75
CA ALA A 34 13.15 -35.84 -12.77
C ALA A 34 13.40 -35.24 -11.37
N VAL A 35 12.89 -35.87 -10.31
CA VAL A 35 13.09 -35.44 -8.91
C VAL A 35 14.49 -35.79 -8.39
N LYS A 36 15.12 -36.86 -8.89
CA LYS A 36 16.47 -37.29 -8.45
C LYS A 36 17.63 -36.48 -9.09
N ASN A 37 17.38 -35.65 -10.09
CA ASN A 37 18.41 -34.82 -10.74
C ASN A 37 18.49 -33.37 -10.20
N GLN A 38 17.87 -33.07 -9.05
CA GLN A 38 17.96 -31.74 -8.39
C GLN A 38 18.50 -31.79 -6.96
N GLN A 39 19.27 -32.82 -6.60
CA GLN A 39 19.94 -32.86 -5.29
C GLN A 39 21.30 -33.54 -5.41
N GLU A 40 22.31 -32.73 -5.76
CA GLU A 40 23.72 -32.91 -5.35
C GLU A 40 24.52 -31.67 -5.77
N GLU A 41 24.39 -30.58 -5.02
CA GLU A 41 25.53 -29.74 -4.60
C GLU A 41 25.07 -28.92 -3.39
N LYS A 42 25.52 -29.33 -2.21
CA LYS A 42 25.25 -28.67 -0.93
C LYS A 42 26.60 -28.45 -0.26
N THR A 43 27.25 -27.35 -0.61
CA THR A 43 28.28 -26.73 0.21
C THR A 43 27.93 -25.26 0.32
N SER A 44 27.35 -24.92 1.47
CA SER A 44 27.46 -23.62 2.16
C SER A 44 27.78 -22.42 1.27
N ASP A 45 26.75 -21.73 0.78
CA ASP A 45 26.86 -20.31 0.47
C ASP A 45 25.69 -19.57 1.12
N ASP A 46 26.09 -18.59 1.89
CA ASP A 46 25.28 -17.61 2.59
C ASP A 46 24.50 -16.81 1.54
N SER A 47 23.29 -16.36 1.85
CA SER A 47 22.48 -15.56 0.93
C SER A 47 23.10 -14.17 0.72
N LYS A 48 24.16 -14.11 -0.09
CA LYS A 48 24.77 -12.89 -0.59
C LYS A 48 24.02 -12.46 -1.83
N LYS A 49 22.91 -11.74 -1.61
CA LYS A 49 22.28 -10.90 -2.65
C LYS A 49 23.40 -10.10 -3.32
N SER A 50 23.55 -10.23 -4.64
CA SER A 50 24.72 -9.78 -5.40
C SER A 50 25.03 -8.30 -5.12
N ASN A 51 26.00 -8.07 -4.24
CA ASN A 51 26.51 -6.74 -3.88
C ASN A 51 27.65 -6.31 -4.83
N SER A 52 27.76 -6.98 -6.00
CA SER A 52 28.92 -6.89 -6.90
C SER A 52 28.86 -5.72 -7.88
N ASP A 53 27.69 -5.10 -8.10
CA ASP A 53 27.53 -3.93 -8.99
C ASP A 53 27.57 -2.58 -8.25
N LEU A 54 27.53 -2.58 -6.92
CA LEU A 54 27.70 -1.36 -6.12
C LEU A 54 29.14 -0.82 -6.13
N THR A 55 30.13 -1.60 -6.60
CA THR A 55 31.54 -1.18 -6.65
C THR A 55 31.81 -0.08 -7.68
N GLY A 56 30.89 0.16 -8.63
CA GLY A 56 30.99 1.20 -9.65
C GLY A 56 30.14 2.46 -9.39
N ILE A 57 29.36 2.49 -8.29
CA ILE A 57 28.50 3.62 -7.93
C ILE A 57 29.01 4.20 -6.63
N SER A 58 29.37 5.48 -6.63
CA SER A 58 29.81 6.14 -5.41
C SER A 58 28.66 6.25 -4.40
N THR A 59 28.97 6.20 -3.11
CA THR A 59 28.01 6.45 -2.03
C THR A 59 27.30 7.80 -2.16
N GLY A 60 27.98 8.78 -2.77
CA GLY A 60 27.43 10.08 -3.11
C GLY A 60 26.33 10.02 -4.17
N GLU A 61 26.55 9.28 -5.26
CA GLU A 61 25.55 9.07 -6.31
C GLU A 61 24.31 8.34 -5.77
N MET A 62 24.49 7.33 -4.91
CA MET A 62 23.39 6.60 -4.27
C MET A 62 22.51 7.52 -3.41
N SER A 63 23.14 8.33 -2.55
CA SER A 63 22.43 9.28 -1.70
C SER A 63 21.72 10.36 -2.51
N GLY A 64 22.38 10.88 -3.55
CA GLY A 64 21.79 11.87 -4.46
C GLY A 64 20.55 11.34 -5.18
N ALA A 65 20.63 10.11 -5.72
CA ALA A 65 19.53 9.43 -6.38
C ALA A 65 18.31 9.30 -5.47
N LEU A 66 18.54 8.75 -4.27
CA LEU A 66 17.47 8.51 -3.31
C LEU A 66 16.78 9.83 -2.92
N LYS A 67 17.56 10.87 -2.62
CA LYS A 67 17.02 12.19 -2.27
C LYS A 67 16.19 12.79 -3.42
N GLU A 68 16.67 12.65 -4.65
CA GLU A 68 15.95 13.12 -5.84
C GLU A 68 14.61 12.39 -6.01
N ALA A 69 14.60 11.05 -5.96
CA ALA A 69 13.37 10.26 -6.02
C ALA A 69 12.38 10.67 -4.93
N LEU A 70 12.85 10.78 -3.69
CA LEU A 70 11.98 11.13 -2.57
C LEU A 70 11.41 12.53 -2.72
N ASN A 71 12.21 13.49 -3.18
CA ASN A 71 11.75 14.85 -3.34
C ASN A 71 10.68 14.95 -4.45
N ILE A 72 10.87 14.24 -5.57
CA ILE A 72 9.87 14.14 -6.64
C ILE A 72 8.60 13.45 -6.13
N GLY A 73 8.74 12.27 -5.52
CA GLY A 73 7.61 11.46 -5.06
C GLY A 73 6.77 12.17 -4.00
N VAL A 74 7.41 12.81 -3.03
CA VAL A 74 6.72 13.62 -2.01
C VAL A 74 6.03 14.82 -2.64
N LYS A 75 6.71 15.56 -3.52
CA LYS A 75 6.12 16.74 -4.18
C LYS A 75 4.89 16.36 -4.99
N GLU A 76 4.97 15.31 -5.80
CA GLU A 76 3.81 14.79 -6.54
C GLU A 76 2.69 14.32 -5.61
N GLY A 77 3.04 13.63 -4.51
CA GLY A 77 2.09 13.17 -3.51
C GLY A 77 1.32 14.32 -2.87
N ILE A 78 2.02 15.36 -2.43
CA ILE A 78 1.41 16.57 -1.84
C ILE A 78 0.57 17.31 -2.86
N GLN A 79 1.04 17.46 -4.10
CA GLN A 79 0.28 18.09 -5.17
C GLN A 79 -1.02 17.33 -5.47
N LYS A 80 -0.94 16.00 -5.57
CA LYS A 80 -2.11 15.14 -5.81
C LYS A 80 -3.10 15.22 -4.66
N LEU A 81 -2.61 15.16 -3.42
CA LEU A 81 -3.45 15.21 -2.23
C LEU A 81 -4.08 16.57 -2.00
N GLY A 82 -3.40 17.66 -2.35
CA GLY A 82 -3.92 19.01 -2.14
C GLY A 82 -4.70 19.56 -3.33
N ALA A 83 -4.89 18.76 -4.38
CA ALA A 83 -5.83 19.07 -5.44
C ALA A 83 -7.26 18.78 -4.97
N GLU A 84 -8.24 19.39 -5.66
CA GLU A 84 -9.63 19.04 -5.44
C GLU A 84 -9.85 17.54 -5.63
N ASP A 85 -10.50 16.91 -4.65
CA ASP A 85 -10.77 15.49 -4.56
C ASP A 85 -9.54 14.60 -4.32
N GLY A 86 -8.39 15.21 -4.03
CA GLY A 86 -7.15 14.52 -3.67
C GLY A 86 -7.26 13.62 -2.45
N PHE A 87 -8.13 13.99 -1.50
CA PHE A 87 -8.56 13.13 -0.39
C PHE A 87 -9.96 12.54 -0.65
N PHE A 88 -10.94 13.37 -0.99
CA PHE A 88 -12.35 12.94 -0.94
C PHE A 88 -12.72 11.78 -1.89
N LYS A 89 -12.09 11.71 -3.07
CA LYS A 89 -12.28 10.61 -4.04
C LYS A 89 -11.14 9.59 -4.05
N ASN A 90 -10.15 9.75 -3.18
CA ASN A 90 -9.02 8.83 -3.09
C ASN A 90 -9.27 7.82 -1.96
N GLU A 91 -9.68 6.60 -2.32
CA GLU A 91 -10.04 5.54 -1.36
C GLU A 91 -8.92 5.19 -0.37
N LEU A 92 -7.65 5.40 -0.73
CA LEU A 92 -6.51 5.10 0.13
C LEU A 92 -6.42 6.06 1.33
N VAL A 93 -6.78 7.32 1.10
CA VAL A 93 -6.54 8.42 2.06
C VAL A 93 -7.79 9.18 2.47
N LYS A 94 -8.95 8.88 1.87
CA LYS A 94 -10.22 9.51 2.19
C LYS A 94 -10.47 9.48 3.69
N ILE A 95 -10.62 10.66 4.25
CA ILE A 95 -10.91 10.83 5.67
C ILE A 95 -12.37 10.45 5.89
N LEU A 96 -12.57 9.43 6.73
CA LEU A 96 -13.89 9.01 7.18
C LEU A 96 -14.25 9.72 8.49
N LEU A 97 -15.51 9.61 8.90
CA LEU A 97 -15.90 10.07 10.23
C LEU A 97 -15.22 9.20 11.30
N PRO A 98 -14.77 9.80 12.42
CA PRO A 98 -14.31 9.06 13.59
C PRO A 98 -15.32 7.99 14.01
N GLU A 99 -14.84 6.89 14.58
CA GLU A 99 -15.69 5.75 14.95
C GLU A 99 -16.89 6.17 15.82
N LYS A 100 -16.64 7.08 16.79
CA LYS A 100 -17.67 7.65 17.66
C LYS A 100 -18.78 8.39 16.90
N LEU A 101 -18.47 8.92 15.73
CA LEU A 101 -19.35 9.74 14.89
C LEU A 101 -20.00 8.93 13.76
N ARG A 102 -19.62 7.66 13.55
CA ARG A 102 -20.29 6.78 12.58
C ARG A 102 -21.75 6.50 12.96
N LYS A 103 -22.05 6.43 14.27
CA LYS A 103 -23.44 6.34 14.76
C LYS A 103 -24.25 7.58 14.43
N VAL A 104 -23.61 8.76 14.49
CA VAL A 104 -24.23 10.04 14.12
C VAL A 104 -24.63 10.01 12.63
N ASP A 105 -23.72 9.61 11.75
CA ASP A 105 -23.99 9.45 10.31
C ASP A 105 -25.17 8.51 10.04
N ALA A 106 -25.16 7.32 10.66
CA ALA A 106 -26.24 6.33 10.48
C ALA A 106 -27.61 6.87 10.93
N THR A 107 -27.66 7.56 12.07
CA THR A 107 -28.90 8.18 12.59
C THR A 107 -29.40 9.27 11.63
N LEU A 108 -28.53 10.19 11.22
CA LEU A 108 -28.90 11.28 10.30
C LEU A 108 -29.43 10.73 8.97
N ARG A 109 -28.79 9.69 8.41
CA ARG A 109 -29.29 9.03 7.20
C ARG A 109 -30.66 8.39 7.43
N GLY A 110 -30.86 7.72 8.56
CA GLY A 110 -32.13 7.06 8.91
C GLY A 110 -33.32 8.01 9.00
N ILE A 111 -33.09 9.28 9.31
CA ILE A 111 -34.14 10.31 9.40
C ILE A 111 -34.22 11.23 8.18
N GLY A 112 -33.54 10.88 7.08
CA GLY A 112 -33.57 11.66 5.83
C GLY A 112 -32.60 12.85 5.77
N LEU A 113 -31.70 12.99 6.76
CA LEU A 113 -30.66 14.03 6.81
C LEU A 113 -29.30 13.54 6.27
N GLY A 114 -29.29 12.53 5.40
CA GLY A 114 -28.05 11.97 4.83
C GLY A 114 -27.20 13.01 4.08
N SER A 115 -27.84 13.99 3.44
CA SER A 115 -27.15 15.08 2.73
C SER A 115 -26.32 15.98 3.67
N LEU A 116 -26.72 16.12 4.94
CA LEU A 116 -25.97 16.86 5.94
C LEU A 116 -24.70 16.09 6.34
N ALA A 117 -24.82 14.78 6.51
CA ALA A 117 -23.69 13.91 6.82
C ALA A 117 -22.68 13.84 5.65
N ASP A 118 -23.17 13.75 4.41
CA ASP A 118 -22.35 13.78 3.19
C ASP A 118 -21.58 15.10 3.08
N ARG A 119 -22.24 16.24 3.37
CA ARG A 119 -21.60 17.55 3.39
C ARG A 119 -20.54 17.64 4.48
N GLY A 120 -20.82 17.17 5.70
CA GLY A 120 -19.83 17.12 6.77
C GLY A 120 -18.58 16.34 6.36
N LEU A 121 -18.76 15.13 5.80
CA LEU A 121 -17.66 14.30 5.31
C LEU A 121 -16.83 14.99 4.23
N LEU A 122 -17.47 15.66 3.26
CA LEU A 122 -16.78 16.42 2.23
C LEU A 122 -15.90 17.52 2.85
N LEU A 123 -16.42 18.26 3.83
CA LEU A 123 -15.68 19.37 4.46
C LEU A 123 -14.44 18.89 5.21
N LEU A 124 -14.48 17.74 5.88
CA LEU A 124 -13.30 17.15 6.51
C LEU A 124 -12.18 16.88 5.49
N ASN A 125 -12.55 16.34 4.33
CA ASN A 125 -11.60 16.05 3.26
C ASN A 125 -11.09 17.33 2.59
N ARG A 126 -11.94 18.34 2.38
CA ARG A 126 -11.49 19.66 1.86
C ARG A 126 -10.51 20.33 2.81
N ALA A 127 -10.70 20.22 4.13
CA ALA A 127 -9.76 20.76 5.10
C ALA A 127 -8.38 20.06 5.02
N ALA A 128 -8.35 18.76 4.77
CA ALA A 128 -7.10 18.01 4.56
C ALA A 128 -6.40 18.39 3.25
N GLU A 129 -7.17 18.53 2.16
CA GLU A 129 -6.68 18.98 0.85
C GLU A 129 -6.04 20.38 0.94
N ASP A 130 -6.64 21.30 1.71
CA ASP A 130 -6.07 22.63 1.97
C ASP A 130 -4.77 22.59 2.81
N ALA A 131 -4.72 21.70 3.80
CA ALA A 131 -3.62 21.66 4.77
C ALA A 131 -2.35 21.00 4.23
N VAL A 132 -2.48 20.01 3.34
CA VAL A 132 -1.36 19.15 2.93
C VAL A 132 -0.20 19.89 2.25
N GLN A 133 -0.48 21.04 1.62
CA GLN A 133 0.53 21.86 0.94
C GLN A 133 1.61 22.39 1.89
N GLU A 134 1.30 22.58 3.18
CA GLU A 134 2.27 23.04 4.18
C GLU A 134 3.38 22.00 4.43
N GLY A 135 3.19 20.75 3.99
CA GLY A 135 4.14 19.68 4.22
C GLY A 135 5.37 19.76 3.32
N ALA A 136 5.25 20.43 2.17
CA ALA A 136 6.31 20.47 1.16
C ALA A 136 7.67 20.95 1.72
N PRO A 137 7.76 22.12 2.41
CA PRO A 137 9.03 22.56 2.99
C PRO A 137 9.55 21.61 4.09
N ILE A 138 8.66 20.96 4.86
CA ILE A 138 9.05 20.06 5.95
C ILE A 138 9.73 18.81 5.39
N PHE A 139 9.15 18.19 4.37
CA PHE A 139 9.76 17.05 3.71
C PHE A 139 11.04 17.42 2.96
N ALA A 140 11.05 18.55 2.24
CA ALA A 140 12.26 19.01 1.55
C ALA A 140 13.43 19.16 2.54
N ASN A 141 13.17 19.72 3.72
CA ASN A 141 14.17 19.83 4.79
C ASN A 141 14.62 18.44 5.28
N ALA A 142 13.69 17.53 5.57
CA ALA A 142 14.05 16.18 6.04
C ALA A 142 14.86 15.36 5.02
N ILE A 143 14.56 15.52 3.73
CA ILE A 143 15.27 14.86 2.62
C ILE A 143 16.66 15.48 2.43
N THR A 144 16.76 16.81 2.47
CA THR A 144 18.06 17.48 2.32
C THR A 144 18.98 17.17 3.51
N SER A 145 18.46 17.13 4.73
CA SER A 145 19.19 16.76 5.96
C SER A 145 19.54 15.27 6.10
N MET A 146 19.09 14.40 5.19
CA MET A 146 19.41 12.96 5.22
C MET A 146 20.92 12.74 5.07
N THR A 147 21.51 11.97 5.97
CA THR A 147 22.95 11.64 5.93
C THR A 147 23.24 10.52 4.92
N PHE A 148 24.53 10.26 4.66
CA PHE A 148 24.92 9.11 3.83
C PHE A 148 24.51 7.78 4.46
N ASP A 149 24.61 7.65 5.78
CA ASP A 149 24.23 6.43 6.50
C ASP A 149 22.71 6.22 6.45
N ASP A 150 21.91 7.28 6.62
CA ASP A 150 20.46 7.21 6.43
C ASP A 150 20.11 6.73 5.03
N ALA A 151 20.73 7.32 4.00
CA ALA A 151 20.46 6.96 2.61
C ALA A 151 20.84 5.50 2.31
N LYS A 152 21.98 5.03 2.84
CA LYS A 152 22.41 3.64 2.73
C LYS A 152 21.42 2.69 3.42
N ASN A 153 21.00 3.02 4.64
CA ASN A 153 20.04 2.22 5.40
C ASN A 153 18.67 2.15 4.71
N ILE A 154 18.24 3.24 4.07
CA ILE A 154 17.01 3.26 3.28
C ILE A 154 17.14 2.37 2.04
N LEU A 155 18.24 2.49 1.30
CA LEU A 155 18.46 1.72 0.06
C LEU A 155 18.52 0.21 0.33
N LEU A 156 19.20 -0.18 1.41
CA LEU A 156 19.35 -1.57 1.83
C LEU A 156 18.17 -2.08 2.70
N GLY A 157 17.25 -1.19 3.06
CA GLY A 157 16.10 -1.49 3.90
C GLY A 157 14.93 -2.13 3.13
N ASP A 158 13.83 -2.34 3.86
CA ASP A 158 12.59 -2.87 3.31
C ASP A 158 11.91 -1.92 2.31
N SER A 159 10.77 -2.34 1.75
CA SER A 159 10.06 -1.59 0.72
C SER A 159 9.48 -0.24 1.17
N VAL A 160 9.51 0.07 2.47
CA VAL A 160 8.96 1.29 3.08
C VAL A 160 9.99 2.03 3.94
N ALA A 161 11.28 1.72 3.79
CA ALA A 161 12.33 2.27 4.63
C ALA A 161 12.43 3.79 4.55
N ALA A 162 12.25 4.37 3.36
CA ALA A 162 12.27 5.82 3.18
C ALA A 162 11.04 6.48 3.83
N THR A 163 9.88 5.86 3.68
CA THR A 163 8.64 6.28 4.32
C THR A 163 8.79 6.29 5.84
N ASN A 164 9.37 5.24 6.41
CA ASN A 164 9.59 5.15 7.86
C ASN A 164 10.59 6.20 8.35
N TYR A 165 11.66 6.44 7.60
CA TYR A 165 12.59 7.54 7.88
C TYR A 165 11.85 8.88 7.90
N LEU A 166 11.09 9.20 6.86
CA LEU A 166 10.35 10.47 6.78
C LEU A 166 9.33 10.59 7.91
N LYS A 167 8.56 9.54 8.20
CA LYS A 167 7.64 9.49 9.34
C LYS A 167 8.34 9.88 10.65
N GLY A 168 9.47 9.26 10.94
CA GLY A 168 10.23 9.55 12.15
C GLY A 168 10.78 10.97 12.23
N LYS A 169 11.07 11.60 11.08
CA LYS A 169 11.64 12.96 11.02
C LYS A 169 10.62 14.08 10.96
N THR A 170 9.42 13.83 10.41
CA THR A 170 8.51 14.91 10.04
C THR A 170 7.13 14.87 10.69
N SER A 171 6.69 13.75 11.29
CA SER A 171 5.30 13.60 11.74
C SER A 171 4.81 14.72 12.67
N GLU A 172 5.60 15.09 13.68
CA GLU A 172 5.25 16.14 14.64
C GLU A 172 5.20 17.53 13.99
N GLN A 173 6.18 17.81 13.11
CA GLN A 173 6.25 19.08 12.37
C GLN A 173 5.07 19.20 11.41
N LEU A 174 4.71 18.12 10.72
CA LEU A 174 3.55 18.08 9.83
C LEU A 174 2.26 18.30 10.60
N PHE A 175 2.07 17.61 11.74
CA PHE A 175 0.91 17.83 12.59
C PHE A 175 0.79 19.29 13.02
N THR A 176 1.90 19.86 13.50
CA THR A 176 1.96 21.26 13.95
C THR A 176 1.66 22.24 12.82
N ALA A 177 2.15 21.99 11.60
CA ALA A 177 1.90 22.85 10.45
C ALA A 177 0.49 22.70 9.88
N PHE A 178 -0.05 21.48 9.87
CA PHE A 178 -1.37 21.17 9.31
C PHE A 178 -2.51 21.66 10.20
N LYS A 179 -2.39 21.50 11.52
CA LYS A 179 -3.47 21.82 12.47
C LYS A 179 -4.08 23.22 12.28
N PRO A 180 -3.32 24.32 12.23
CA PRO A 180 -3.92 25.65 12.05
C PRO A 180 -4.57 25.84 10.66
N LYS A 181 -4.11 25.12 9.63
CA LYS A 181 -4.76 25.14 8.31
C LYS A 181 -6.06 24.37 8.32
N VAL A 182 -6.08 23.18 8.92
CA VAL A 182 -7.30 22.38 9.11
C VAL A 182 -8.34 23.20 9.89
N GLU A 183 -7.94 23.80 11.01
CA GLU A 183 -8.81 24.68 11.82
C GLU A 183 -9.37 25.84 10.99
N GLY A 184 -8.49 26.53 10.26
CA GLY A 184 -8.89 27.63 9.39
C GLY A 184 -9.83 27.20 8.27
N SER A 185 -9.59 26.06 7.63
CA SER A 185 -10.40 25.56 6.53
C SER A 185 -11.76 25.09 7.02
N LEU A 186 -11.83 24.35 8.14
CA LEU A 186 -13.10 23.97 8.75
C LEU A 186 -13.94 25.18 9.18
N GLY A 187 -13.31 26.22 9.74
CA GLY A 187 -14.01 27.47 10.06
C GLY A 187 -14.48 28.25 8.82
N LYS A 188 -13.70 28.30 7.74
CA LYS A 188 -14.04 29.06 6.52
C LYS A 188 -15.18 28.46 5.72
N VAL A 189 -15.26 27.13 5.66
CA VAL A 189 -16.23 26.42 4.81
C VAL A 189 -17.57 26.16 5.51
N GLY A 190 -17.81 26.77 6.67
CA GLY A 190 -19.00 26.54 7.47
C GLY A 190 -19.05 25.13 8.07
N ALA A 191 -17.92 24.43 8.15
CA ALA A 191 -17.87 23.09 8.74
C ALA A 191 -18.16 23.17 10.23
N ASP A 192 -17.73 24.23 10.91
CA ASP A 192 -18.13 24.58 12.28
C ASP A 192 -19.66 24.58 12.45
N LYS A 193 -20.39 25.29 11.59
CA LYS A 193 -21.86 25.39 11.64
C LYS A 193 -22.55 24.07 11.28
N ILE A 194 -22.08 23.40 10.23
CA ILE A 194 -22.59 22.08 9.83
C ILE A 194 -22.33 21.06 10.95
N TRP A 195 -21.18 21.16 11.61
CA TRP A 195 -20.80 20.29 12.71
C TRP A 195 -21.61 20.53 13.96
N GLU A 196 -21.82 21.80 14.34
CA GLU A 196 -22.76 22.19 15.40
C GLU A 196 -24.17 21.66 15.12
N GLN A 197 -24.65 21.74 13.88
CA GLN A 197 -25.94 21.19 13.48
C GLN A 197 -25.98 19.66 13.62
N ILE A 198 -24.95 18.97 13.14
CA ILE A 198 -24.83 17.51 13.24
C ILE A 198 -24.85 17.05 14.70
N ILE A 199 -24.03 17.67 15.56
CA ILE A 199 -23.96 17.36 17.00
C ILE A 199 -25.29 17.69 17.68
N SER A 200 -25.88 18.86 17.40
CA SER A 200 -27.14 19.28 18.01
C SER A 200 -28.28 18.32 17.68
N GLN A 201 -28.41 17.92 16.41
CA GLN A 201 -29.41 16.93 15.98
C GLN A 201 -29.19 15.58 16.66
N TYR A 202 -27.95 15.11 16.72
CA TYR A 202 -27.64 13.85 17.39
C TYR A 202 -27.94 13.88 18.88
N ASN A 203 -27.44 14.89 19.60
CA ASN A 203 -27.63 15.04 21.04
C ASN A 203 -29.12 15.14 21.39
N GLY A 204 -29.92 15.83 20.58
CA GLY A 204 -31.37 15.91 20.74
C GLY A 204 -32.10 14.59 20.54
N ILE A 205 -31.58 13.70 19.68
CA ILE A 205 -32.15 12.36 19.44
C ILE A 205 -31.71 11.37 20.52
N THR A 206 -30.45 11.41 20.97
CA THR A 206 -29.86 10.35 21.79
C THR A 206 -29.63 10.72 23.25
N ASN A 207 -29.81 11.99 23.65
CA ASN A 207 -29.45 12.51 24.97
C ASN A 207 -28.00 12.18 25.39
N GLN A 208 -27.07 12.12 24.43
CA GLN A 208 -25.65 11.86 24.68
C GLN A 208 -24.84 13.12 24.37
N SER A 209 -23.74 13.34 25.12
CA SER A 209 -22.77 14.39 24.80
C SER A 209 -21.57 13.76 24.08
N LEU A 210 -21.32 14.21 22.84
CA LEU A 210 -20.16 13.82 22.05
C LEU A 210 -19.18 14.99 22.01
N GLU A 211 -18.02 14.81 22.65
CA GLU A 211 -16.87 15.69 22.45
C GLU A 211 -15.86 14.95 21.57
N THR A 212 -15.54 15.51 20.41
CA THR A 212 -14.50 14.99 19.52
C THR A 212 -13.76 16.18 18.94
N ASP A 213 -12.46 16.24 19.20
CA ASP A 213 -11.57 17.22 18.56
C ASP A 213 -11.37 16.83 17.10
N LEU A 214 -12.28 17.31 16.25
CA LEU A 214 -12.22 17.09 14.81
C LEU A 214 -10.98 17.71 14.17
N ASN A 215 -10.49 18.82 14.71
CA ASN A 215 -9.30 19.48 14.16
C ASN A 215 -8.10 18.54 14.30
N SER A 216 -7.86 18.03 15.51
CA SER A 216 -6.78 17.08 15.75
C SER A 216 -6.98 15.77 14.98
N TYR A 217 -8.21 15.26 14.89
CA TYR A 217 -8.51 14.05 14.10
C TYR A 217 -8.19 14.23 12.62
N VAL A 218 -8.74 15.26 11.97
CA VAL A 218 -8.50 15.53 10.54
C VAL A 218 -7.02 15.80 10.30
N THR A 219 -6.35 16.51 11.20
CA THR A 219 -4.91 16.74 11.12
C THR A 219 -4.14 15.43 11.14
N GLN A 220 -4.44 14.52 12.07
CA GLN A 220 -3.78 13.23 12.18
C GLN A 220 -4.04 12.34 10.95
N GLU A 221 -5.28 12.32 10.46
CA GLU A 221 -5.64 11.61 9.23
C GLU A 221 -4.98 12.22 7.99
N THR A 222 -4.80 13.55 7.95
CA THR A 222 -4.07 14.23 6.86
C THR A 222 -2.60 13.80 6.87
N VAL A 223 -1.94 13.82 8.02
CA VAL A 223 -0.55 13.35 8.18
C VAL A 223 -0.44 11.88 7.75
N SER A 224 -1.36 11.03 8.22
CA SER A 224 -1.43 9.61 7.86
C SER A 224 -1.60 9.41 6.36
N GLY A 225 -2.53 10.16 5.74
CA GLY A 225 -2.82 10.13 4.30
C GLY A 225 -1.60 10.48 3.45
N VAL A 226 -0.85 11.53 3.84
CA VAL A 226 0.42 11.88 3.17
C VAL A 226 1.39 10.71 3.18
N PHE A 227 1.59 10.07 4.33
CA PHE A 227 2.52 8.97 4.40
C PHE A 227 2.05 7.70 3.69
N LYS A 228 0.74 7.47 3.56
CA LYS A 228 0.21 6.40 2.70
C LYS A 228 0.57 6.63 1.24
N MET A 229 0.44 7.88 0.75
CA MET A 229 0.84 8.22 -0.61
C MET A 229 2.36 8.12 -0.83
N VAL A 230 3.16 8.52 0.16
CA VAL A 230 4.62 8.37 0.11
C VAL A 230 5.00 6.88 0.06
N ALA A 231 4.36 6.03 0.87
CA ALA A 231 4.57 4.59 0.86
C ALA A 231 4.21 3.96 -0.49
N GLU A 232 3.06 4.33 -1.05
CA GLU A 232 2.62 3.85 -2.38
C GLU A 232 3.63 4.23 -3.46
N LYS A 233 4.14 5.47 -3.44
CA LYS A 233 5.16 5.94 -4.37
C LYS A 233 6.52 5.27 -4.17
N GLU A 234 6.94 5.05 -2.92
CA GLU A 234 8.17 4.33 -2.62
C GLU A 234 8.11 2.89 -3.15
N SER A 235 7.02 2.17 -2.89
CA SER A 235 6.83 0.81 -3.40
C SER A 235 6.87 0.80 -4.92
N ALA A 236 6.19 1.74 -5.59
CA ALA A 236 6.20 1.82 -7.06
C ALA A 236 7.60 2.02 -7.65
N ILE A 237 8.46 2.84 -7.04
CA ILE A 237 9.85 3.07 -7.49
C ILE A 237 10.71 1.82 -7.30
N ARG A 238 10.51 1.08 -6.21
CA ARG A 238 11.23 -0.16 -5.92
C ARG A 238 10.80 -1.28 -6.87
N ASP A 239 9.49 -1.48 -7.02
CA ASP A 239 8.92 -2.64 -7.72
C ASP A 239 8.95 -2.48 -9.25
N ASN A 240 9.01 -1.25 -9.77
CA ASN A 240 8.90 -1.01 -11.21
C ASN A 240 9.87 0.08 -11.71
N SER A 241 10.78 -0.35 -12.60
CA SER A 241 11.82 0.49 -13.17
C SER A 241 11.31 1.64 -14.05
N VAL A 242 10.05 1.61 -14.50
CA VAL A 242 9.41 2.70 -15.25
C VAL A 242 9.26 3.96 -14.39
N PHE A 243 9.10 3.81 -13.07
CA PHE A 243 9.03 4.95 -12.14
C PHE A 243 10.40 5.52 -11.77
N ARG A 244 11.50 4.89 -12.21
CA ARG A 244 12.87 5.40 -12.07
C ARG A 244 13.16 6.33 -13.26
N THR A 245 12.55 7.51 -13.23
CA THR A 245 12.49 8.41 -14.39
C THR A 245 13.83 9.06 -14.73
N THR A 246 14.74 9.19 -13.76
CA THR A 246 16.06 9.81 -13.97
C THR A 246 17.15 8.76 -14.24
N SER A 247 18.19 9.15 -14.97
CA SER A 247 19.35 8.30 -15.25
C SER A 247 20.03 7.84 -13.96
N LEU A 248 20.08 8.71 -12.96
CA LEU A 248 20.65 8.45 -11.66
C LEU A 248 19.82 7.41 -10.87
N LEU A 249 18.49 7.50 -10.91
CA LEU A 249 17.60 6.50 -10.30
C LEU A 249 17.72 5.13 -10.96
N LYS A 250 17.77 5.08 -12.29
CA LYS A 250 17.96 3.81 -13.03
C LYS A 250 19.30 3.15 -12.66
N LYS A 251 20.37 3.94 -12.56
CA LYS A 251 21.72 3.45 -12.21
C LYS A 251 21.74 2.84 -10.81
N VAL A 252 21.22 3.55 -9.82
CA VAL A 252 21.30 3.14 -8.41
C VAL A 252 20.37 1.99 -8.10
N PHE A 253 19.10 2.09 -8.47
CA PHE A 253 18.14 1.02 -8.19
C PHE A 253 18.34 -0.21 -9.08
N GLY A 254 18.90 -0.05 -10.29
CA GLY A 254 19.27 -1.18 -11.15
C GLY A 254 20.48 -1.97 -10.65
N ALA A 255 21.31 -1.40 -9.77
CA ALA A 255 22.46 -2.08 -9.18
C ALA A 255 22.13 -2.83 -7.87
N VAL A 256 20.91 -2.66 -7.33
CA VAL A 256 20.42 -3.33 -6.11
C VAL A 256 19.30 -4.35 -6.37
N ASP A 257 18.78 -4.40 -7.60
CA ASP A 257 17.85 -5.42 -8.09
C ASP A 257 18.58 -6.70 -8.53
#